data_AF-A0A654CP70-F1
#
_entry.id   AF-A0A654CP70-F1
#
_cell.length_a   1.000
_cell.length_b   1.000
_cell.length_c   1.000
_cell.angle_alpha   90.00
_cell.angle_beta   90.00
_cell.angle_gamma   90.00
#
_symmetry.space_group_name_H-M   'P 1'
#
loop_
_entity.id
_entity.type
_entity.pdbx_description
1 polymer ?
#
loop_
_entity_poly.entity_id
_entity_poly.type
_entity_poly.pdbx_seq_one_letter_code
_entity_poly.pdbx_strand_id
1 'polypeptide(L)'
;MLLRHVINAYVGSEIFKSSLPKVKNSDEMAQQFEQGFGLSRRSMRLAGAFEMIGSLLLFTSIFGKLGKKLVAVGTIMINIIMGTAIYNHYKAGHGHKGAQAASKFFFLNVLSLLEVLSLTRNK
;
A
#
# COMPACT_ATOMS: atom_id res chain seq x y z
N MET A 1 15.23 4.51 12.18
CA MET A 1 15.20 5.82 12.87
C MET A 1 13.76 6.26 13.08
N LEU A 2 13.53 7.29 13.89
CA LEU A 2 12.19 7.83 14.21
C LEU A 2 11.36 8.15 12.95
N LEU A 3 12.00 8.73 11.92
CA LEU A 3 11.37 9.08 10.65
C LEU A 3 10.64 7.89 9.99
N ARG A 4 11.24 6.70 9.99
CA ARG A 4 10.61 5.48 9.48
C ARG A 4 9.30 5.14 10.19
N HIS A 5 9.27 5.30 11.51
CA HIS A 5 8.06 4.98 12.28
C HIS A 5 6.94 5.98 11.97
N VAL A 6 7.28 7.25 11.76
CA VAL A 6 6.35 8.28 11.31
C VAL A 6 5.83 7.98 9.90
N ILE A 7 6.71 7.65 8.96
CA ILE A 7 6.33 7.26 7.59
C ILE A 7 5.41 6.02 7.63
N ASN A 8 5.78 4.99 8.40
CA ASN A 8 4.99 3.77 8.52
C ASN A 8 3.61 4.02 9.14
N ALA A 9 3.53 4.86 10.17
CA ALA A 9 2.25 5.22 10.78
C ALA A 9 1.37 6.03 9.81
N TYR A 10 1.97 6.98 9.08
CA TYR A 10 1.27 7.77 8.07
C TYR A 10 0.75 6.91 6.90
N VAL A 11 1.63 6.15 6.26
CA VAL A 11 1.27 5.25 5.14
C VAL A 11 0.30 4.18 5.62
N GLY A 12 0.55 3.56 6.77
CA GLY A 12 -0.34 2.57 7.37
C GLY A 12 -1.74 3.12 7.58
N SER A 13 -1.88 4.33 8.13
CA SER A 13 -3.19 4.93 8.39
C SER A 13 -3.97 5.23 7.10
N GLU A 14 -3.31 5.81 6.10
CA GLU A 14 -3.96 6.20 4.85
C GLU A 14 -4.35 4.99 4.00
N ILE A 15 -3.47 3.99 3.91
CA ILE A 15 -3.74 2.74 3.18
C ILE A 15 -4.82 1.92 3.90
N PHE A 16 -4.80 1.87 5.24
CA PHE A 16 -5.87 1.21 6.00
C PHE A 16 -7.24 1.83 5.68
N LYS A 17 -7.36 3.16 5.72
CA LYS A 17 -8.61 3.86 5.37
C LYS A 17 -9.04 3.56 3.92
N SER A 18 -8.11 3.59 2.97
CA SER A 18 -8.40 3.28 1.56
C SER A 18 -8.85 1.83 1.33
N SER A 19 -8.37 0.90 2.16
CA SER A 19 -8.71 -0.53 2.06
C SER A 19 -10.14 -0.85 2.53
N LEU A 20 -10.67 -0.10 3.49
CA LEU A 20 -11.97 -0.37 4.10
C LEU A 20 -13.12 -0.50 3.10
N PRO A 21 -13.37 0.45 2.17
CA PRO A 21 -14.48 0.33 1.24
C PRO A 21 -14.28 -0.82 0.21
N LYS A 22 -13.02 -1.19 -0.10
CA LYS A 22 -12.69 -2.33 -0.97
C LYS A 22 -12.99 -3.67 -0.31
N VAL A 23 -12.62 -3.82 0.97
CA VAL A 23 -12.89 -5.04 1.76
C VAL A 23 -14.37 -5.15 2.12
N LYS A 24 -15.03 -4.03 2.45
CA LYS A 24 -16.48 -3.96 2.69
C LYS A 24 -17.32 -4.15 1.43
N ASN A 25 -16.67 -4.28 0.26
CA ASN A 25 -17.34 -4.49 -1.01
C ASN A 25 -18.39 -3.41 -1.33
N SER A 26 -18.01 -2.14 -1.17
CA SER A 26 -18.85 -1.01 -1.58
C SER A 26 -19.19 -1.11 -3.08
N ASP A 27 -20.47 -0.95 -3.42
CA ASP A 27 -20.93 -0.98 -4.81
C ASP A 27 -20.36 0.19 -5.63
N GLU A 28 -20.20 1.36 -5.01
CA GLU A 28 -19.57 2.53 -5.62
C GLU A 28 -18.12 2.24 -6.00
N MET A 29 -17.33 1.66 -5.09
CA MET A 29 -15.94 1.28 -5.39
C MET A 29 -15.87 0.18 -6.45
N ALA A 30 -16.79 -0.77 -6.43
CA ALA A 30 -16.84 -1.82 -7.44
C ALA A 30 -17.10 -1.24 -8.83
N GLN A 31 -18.02 -0.28 -8.96
CA GLN A 31 -18.28 0.43 -10.22
C GLN A 31 -17.05 1.21 -10.68
N GLN A 32 -16.33 1.89 -9.78
CA GLN A 32 -15.08 2.58 -10.13
C GLN A 32 -14.00 1.60 -10.64
N PHE A 33 -13.89 0.41 -10.04
CA PHE A 33 -12.95 -0.61 -10.48
C PHE A 33 -13.31 -1.19 -11.85
N GLU A 34 -14.60 -1.47 -12.07
CA GLU A 34 -15.08 -2.06 -13.32
C GLU A 34 -15.05 -1.05 -14.47
N GLN A 35 -15.64 0.14 -14.27
CA GLN A 35 -15.77 1.15 -15.32
C GLN A 35 -14.48 1.96 -15.52
N GLY A 36 -13.77 2.26 -14.43
CA GLY A 36 -12.56 3.09 -14.47
C GLY A 36 -11.29 2.32 -14.84
N PHE A 37 -11.23 1.02 -14.52
CA PHE A 37 -10.01 0.22 -14.71
C PHE A 37 -10.23 -1.13 -15.41
N GLY A 38 -11.48 -1.52 -15.70
CA GLY A 38 -11.78 -2.84 -16.27
C GLY A 38 -11.47 -3.99 -15.31
N LEU A 39 -11.48 -3.74 -14.00
CA LEU A 39 -11.12 -4.71 -12.96
C LEU A 39 -12.37 -5.26 -12.27
N SER A 40 -12.42 -6.56 -12.08
CA SER A 40 -13.55 -7.21 -11.41
C SER A 40 -13.64 -6.84 -9.92
N ARG A 41 -14.86 -6.92 -9.37
CA ARG A 41 -15.13 -6.85 -7.92
C ARG A 41 -14.24 -7.76 -7.08
N ARG A 42 -13.87 -8.95 -7.59
CA ARG A 42 -12.94 -9.86 -6.91
C ARG A 42 -11.53 -9.27 -6.81
N SER A 43 -11.04 -8.65 -7.88
CA SER A 43 -9.73 -7.98 -7.91
C SER A 43 -9.69 -6.81 -6.93
N MET A 44 -10.77 -6.04 -6.85
CA MET A 44 -10.93 -4.96 -5.85
C MET A 44 -10.80 -5.49 -4.41
N ARG A 45 -11.55 -6.56 -4.07
CA ARG A 45 -11.48 -7.14 -2.71
C ARG A 45 -10.10 -7.69 -2.39
N LEU A 46 -9.41 -8.31 -3.35
CA LEU A 46 -8.04 -8.80 -3.17
C LEU A 46 -7.07 -7.63 -2.92
N ALA A 47 -7.16 -6.56 -3.70
CA ALA A 47 -6.37 -5.35 -3.47
C ALA A 47 -6.63 -4.77 -2.08
N GLY A 48 -7.89 -4.67 -1.68
CA GLY A 48 -8.27 -4.21 -0.34
C GLY A 48 -7.71 -5.09 0.77
N ALA A 49 -7.77 -6.41 0.64
CA ALA A 49 -7.22 -7.33 1.64
C ALA A 49 -5.68 -7.18 1.78
N PHE A 50 -4.97 -7.07 0.66
CA PHE A 50 -3.52 -6.85 0.65
C PHE A 50 -3.13 -5.50 1.28
N GLU A 51 -3.85 -4.44 0.93
CA GLU A 51 -3.67 -3.12 1.53
C GLU A 51 -3.96 -3.12 3.03
N MET A 52 -5.05 -3.76 3.46
CA MET A 52 -5.44 -3.83 4.86
C MET A 52 -4.39 -4.59 5.68
N ILE A 53 -4.04 -5.81 5.26
CA ILE A 53 -3.02 -6.60 5.97
C ILE A 53 -1.67 -5.87 5.94
N GLY A 54 -1.25 -5.37 4.78
CA GLY A 54 0.02 -4.66 4.63
C GLY A 54 0.11 -3.43 5.54
N SER A 55 -0.98 -2.66 5.63
CA SER A 55 -1.06 -1.47 6.49
C SER A 55 -0.95 -1.81 7.98
N LEU A 56 -1.61 -2.88 8.44
CA LEU A 56 -1.51 -3.36 9.81
C LEU A 56 -0.08 -3.77 10.17
N LEU A 57 0.64 -4.40 9.23
CA LEU A 57 2.03 -4.77 9.42
C LEU A 57 2.96 -3.55 9.55
N LEU A 58 2.66 -2.40 8.94
CA LEU A 58 3.48 -1.19 9.09
C LEU A 58 3.50 -0.66 10.54
N PHE A 59 2.41 -0.80 11.29
CA PHE A 59 2.34 -0.39 12.69
C PHE A 59 3.25 -1.22 13.60
N THR A 60 3.69 -2.40 13.15
CA THR A 60 4.60 -3.26 13.93
C THR A 60 6.03 -2.73 14.00
N SER A 61 6.33 -1.63 13.32
CA SER A 61 7.68 -1.07 13.19
C SER A 61 8.43 -0.86 14.50
N ILE A 62 7.72 -0.63 15.62
CA ILE A 62 8.25 -0.42 16.97
C ILE A 62 8.69 -1.70 17.69
N PHE A 63 8.26 -2.89 17.23
CA PHE A 63 8.46 -4.17 17.94
C PHE A 63 9.81 -4.86 17.64
N GLY A 64 10.92 -4.12 17.71
CA GLY A 64 12.27 -4.70 17.64
C GLY A 64 12.59 -5.41 16.30
N LYS A 65 13.29 -6.57 16.35
CA LYS A 65 13.70 -7.32 15.13
C LYS A 65 12.53 -7.94 14.37
N LEU A 66 11.54 -8.49 15.09
CA LEU A 66 10.36 -9.11 14.46
C LEU A 66 9.52 -8.04 13.74
N GLY A 67 9.30 -6.90 14.38
CA GLY A 67 8.60 -5.76 13.77
C GLY A 67 9.23 -5.29 12.46
N LYS A 68 10.57 -5.25 12.37
CA LYS A 68 11.26 -4.92 11.11
C LYS A 68 10.92 -5.90 9.97
N LYS A 69 10.91 -7.21 10.24
CA LYS A 69 10.56 -8.23 9.23
C LYS A 69 9.11 -8.08 8.77
N LEU A 70 8.19 -7.83 9.70
CA LEU A 70 6.77 -7.61 9.39
C LEU A 70 6.56 -6.34 8.56
N VAL A 71 7.24 -5.24 8.88
CA VAL A 71 7.23 -4.02 8.06
C VAL A 71 7.74 -4.31 6.65
N ALA A 72 8.80 -5.10 6.47
CA ALA A 72 9.28 -5.48 5.14
C ALA A 72 8.20 -6.21 4.34
N VAL A 73 7.49 -7.17 4.96
CA VAL A 73 6.36 -7.86 4.31
C VAL A 73 5.25 -6.87 3.97
N GLY A 74 4.86 -6.00 4.92
CA GLY A 74 3.79 -5.02 4.71
C GLY A 74 4.08 -4.03 3.59
N THR A 75 5.30 -3.49 3.54
CA THR A 75 5.76 -2.58 2.48
C THR A 75 5.74 -3.26 1.11
N ILE A 76 6.16 -4.53 1.00
CA ILE A 76 6.09 -5.30 -0.25
C ILE A 76 4.63 -5.50 -0.69
N MET A 77 3.75 -5.93 0.21
CA MET A 77 2.33 -6.13 -0.11
C MET A 77 1.67 -4.86 -0.64
N ILE A 78 1.88 -3.72 0.04
CA ILE A 78 1.31 -2.44 -0.39
C ILE A 78 1.93 -2.00 -1.72
N ASN A 79 3.24 -2.17 -1.93
CA ASN A 79 3.89 -1.75 -3.17
C ASN A 79 3.44 -2.56 -4.39
N ILE A 80 3.10 -3.85 -4.23
CA ILE A 80 2.48 -4.63 -5.31
C ILE A 80 1.15 -3.99 -5.73
N ILE A 81 0.32 -3.60 -4.76
CA ILE A 81 -0.98 -2.97 -5.04
C ILE A 81 -0.81 -1.56 -5.61
N MET A 82 0.06 -0.73 -5.02
CA MET A 82 0.32 0.62 -5.51
C MET A 82 0.94 0.60 -6.91
N GLY A 83 1.88 -0.30 -7.20
CA GLY A 83 2.45 -0.48 -8.54
C GLY A 83 1.39 -0.88 -9.57
N THR A 84 0.49 -1.81 -9.19
CA THR A 84 -0.65 -2.21 -10.02
C THR A 84 -1.62 -1.03 -10.24
N ALA A 85 -1.89 -0.23 -9.21
CA ALA A 85 -2.74 0.96 -9.32
C ALA A 85 -2.12 2.01 -10.24
N ILE A 86 -0.82 2.29 -10.11
CA ILE A 86 -0.08 3.19 -11.01
C ILE A 86 -0.25 2.71 -12.45
N TYR A 87 0.06 1.43 -12.72
CA TYR A 87 -0.10 0.85 -14.06
C TYR A 87 -1.51 1.02 -14.62
N ASN A 88 -2.54 0.73 -13.82
CA ASN A 88 -3.93 0.87 -14.25
C ASN A 88 -4.34 2.33 -14.50
N HIS A 89 -3.85 3.29 -13.72
CA HIS A 89 -4.07 4.71 -13.99
C HIS A 89 -3.45 5.17 -15.31
N TYR A 90 -2.25 4.70 -15.64
CA TYR A 90 -1.64 4.99 -16.95
C TYR A 90 -2.38 4.30 -18.09
N LYS A 91 -2.74 3.02 -17.92
CA LYS A 91 -3.49 2.25 -18.93
C LYS A 91 -4.87 2.85 -19.22
N ALA A 92 -5.55 3.38 -18.21
CA ALA A 92 -6.85 4.04 -18.34
C ALA A 92 -6.78 5.48 -18.89
N GLY A 93 -5.57 6.00 -19.19
CA GLY A 93 -5.40 7.36 -19.71
C GLY A 93 -5.46 8.47 -18.66
N HIS A 94 -5.55 8.15 -17.38
CA HIS A 94 -5.55 9.15 -16.30
C HIS A 94 -4.17 9.82 -16.11
N GLY A 95 -3.11 9.21 -16.63
CA GLY A 95 -1.74 9.73 -16.60
C GLY A 95 -1.20 9.96 -15.18
N HIS A 96 -0.21 10.85 -15.07
CA HIS A 96 0.47 11.10 -13.80
C HIS A 96 -0.46 11.67 -12.71
N LYS A 97 -1.42 12.52 -13.10
CA LYS A 97 -2.38 13.11 -12.15
C LYS A 97 -3.24 12.03 -11.47
N GLY A 98 -3.73 11.05 -12.24
CA GLY A 98 -4.45 9.91 -11.66
C GLY A 98 -3.56 9.01 -10.80
N ALA A 99 -2.33 8.76 -11.25
CA ALA A 99 -1.39 7.89 -10.54
C ALA A 99 -0.69 8.56 -9.33
N GLN A 100 -0.92 9.85 -9.07
CA GLN A 100 -0.13 10.62 -8.10
C GLN A 100 -0.22 10.06 -6.67
N ALA A 101 -1.43 9.72 -6.22
CA ALA A 101 -1.64 9.17 -4.89
C ALA A 101 -0.94 7.81 -4.72
N ALA A 102 -1.15 6.90 -5.67
CA ALA A 102 -0.50 5.58 -5.65
C ALA A 102 1.03 5.70 -5.73
N SER A 103 1.55 6.61 -6.56
CA SER A 103 2.99 6.89 -6.68
C SER A 103 3.57 7.40 -5.37
N LYS A 104 2.90 8.35 -4.70
CA LYS A 104 3.34 8.87 -3.40
C LYS A 104 3.51 7.75 -2.37
N PHE A 105 2.50 6.90 -2.21
CA PHE A 105 2.57 5.81 -1.23
C PHE A 105 3.56 4.73 -1.64
N PHE A 106 3.70 4.45 -2.94
CA PHE A 106 4.73 3.55 -3.46
C PHE A 106 6.14 4.04 -3.06
N PHE A 107 6.46 5.31 -3.32
CA PHE A 107 7.77 5.86 -2.98
C PHE A 107 8.02 5.89 -1.47
N LEU A 108 7.05 6.31 -0.66
CA LEU A 108 7.19 6.32 0.80
C LEU A 108 7.46 4.90 1.36
N ASN A 109 6.78 3.88 0.83
CA ASN A 109 7.03 2.50 1.22
C ASN A 109 8.38 1.97 0.73
N VAL A 110 8.83 2.34 -0.47
CA VAL A 110 10.19 2.00 -0.94
C VAL A 110 11.23 2.58 0.01
N LEU A 111 11.10 3.84 0.42
CA LEU A 111 12.02 4.46 1.39
C LEU A 111 12.03 3.70 2.72
N SER A 112 10.85 3.35 3.24
CA SER A 112 10.74 2.55 4.47
C SER A 112 11.40 1.17 4.33
N LEU A 113 11.18 0.49 3.20
CA LEU A 113 11.75 -0.83 2.91
C LEU A 113 13.28 -0.76 2.82
N LEU A 114 13.84 0.21 2.11
CA LEU A 114 15.29 0.40 2.01
C LEU A 114 15.93 0.62 3.39
N GLU A 115 15.29 1.41 4.24
CA GLU A 115 15.78 1.62 5.60
C GLU A 115 15.71 0.35 6.44
N VAL A 116 14.62 -0.44 6.34
CA VAL A 116 14.51 -1.73 7.03
C VAL A 116 15.62 -2.70 6.60
N LEU A 117 15.90 -2.79 5.30
CA LEU A 117 16.93 -3.66 4.75
C LEU A 117 18.33 -3.20 5.18
N SER A 118 18.61 -1.90 5.15
CA SER A 118 19.86 -1.31 5.64
C SER A 118 20.09 -1.61 7.14
N LEU A 119 19.07 -1.40 7.97
CA LEU A 119 19.13 -1.66 9.41
C LEU A 119 19.20 -3.15 9.80
N THR A 120 18.92 -4.04 8.85
CA THR A 120 19.02 -5.50 9.04
C THR A 120 20.39 -6.01 8.61
N ARG A 121 21.03 -5.34 7.64
CA ARG A 121 22.39 -5.66 7.16
C ARG A 121 23.48 -5.24 8.14
N ASN A 122 23.29 -4.15 8.86
CA ASN A 122 24.29 -3.58 9.79
C ASN A 122 24.17 -4.14 11.23
N LYS A 123 23.58 -5.32 11.43
CA LYS A 123 23.42 -6.00 12.73
C LYS A 123 23.74 -7.48 12.60
#